data_AF-A0A497NNT6-F1
#
_entry.id   AF-A0A497NNT6-F1
#
_cell.length_a   1.000
_cell.length_b   1.000
_cell.length_c   1.000
_cell.angle_alpha   90.00
_cell.angle_beta   90.00
_cell.angle_gamma   90.00
#
_symmetry.space_group_name_H-M   'P 1'
#
loop_
_entity.id
_entity.type
_entity.pdbx_description
1 polymer ?
#
loop_
_entity_poly.entity_id
_entity_poly.type
_entity_poly.pdbx_seq_one_letter_code
_entity_poly.pdbx_strand_id
1 'polypeptide(L)'
;MLEQVVENRKEIPEVVKRLEAGRETVYSAYKQLKAKRTGAIEIPGLFIGHYFAGKQRLVKDIIARMPNHGCYVEPFGGFCSVLLNKPRSNVEVYNDISKDVVNLILCIKDYPFQLFSELSLMPYSRWLYEQLIGIMNEPFEIPNPQRAAQWYYLNESTFSGIHSKQQGGGSWGHGILRNHALQ
;
A
#
# COMPACT_ATOMS: atom_id res chain seq x y z
N MET A 1 -21.32 12.07 -1.64
CA MET A 1 -21.90 10.92 -2.38
C MET A 1 -22.94 11.38 -3.39
N LEU A 2 -23.95 12.17 -2.97
CA LEU A 2 -24.99 12.69 -3.88
C LEU A 2 -24.39 13.48 -5.06
N GLU A 3 -23.48 14.42 -4.79
CA GLU A 3 -22.77 15.19 -5.83
C GLU A 3 -22.13 14.28 -6.89
N GLN A 4 -21.37 13.28 -6.47
CA GLN A 4 -20.74 12.33 -7.40
C GLN A 4 -21.76 11.55 -8.24
N VAL A 5 -22.92 11.20 -7.68
CA VAL A 5 -23.99 10.52 -8.44
C VAL A 5 -24.63 11.48 -9.44
N VAL A 6 -24.82 12.75 -9.05
CA VAL A 6 -25.43 13.79 -9.91
C VAL A 6 -24.51 14.19 -11.06
N GLU A 7 -23.24 14.49 -10.77
CA GLU A 7 -22.22 14.86 -11.77
C GLU A 7 -22.05 13.76 -12.83
N ASN A 8 -22.15 12.49 -12.39
CA ASN A 8 -21.89 11.32 -13.24
C ASN A 8 -23.18 10.58 -13.62
N ARG A 9 -24.33 11.27 -13.59
CA ARG A 9 -25.66 10.68 -13.84
C ARG A 9 -25.79 9.96 -15.18
N LYS A 10 -25.02 10.40 -16.17
CA LYS A 10 -25.00 9.81 -17.53
C LYS A 10 -24.42 8.39 -17.55
N GLU A 11 -23.58 8.03 -16.57
CA GLU A 11 -23.01 6.69 -16.48
C GLU A 11 -24.01 5.67 -15.91
N ILE A 12 -24.99 6.10 -15.12
CA ILE A 12 -25.96 5.22 -14.46
C ILE A 12 -27.39 5.75 -14.59
N PRO A 13 -27.89 5.99 -15.82
CA PRO A 13 -29.13 6.73 -16.05
C PRO A 13 -30.36 6.08 -15.41
N GLU A 14 -30.47 4.75 -15.48
CA GLU A 14 -31.59 4.01 -14.89
C GLU A 14 -31.56 4.01 -13.36
N VAL A 15 -30.36 4.07 -12.77
CA VAL A 15 -30.19 4.16 -11.30
C VAL A 15 -30.62 5.54 -10.82
N VAL A 16 -30.26 6.59 -11.56
CA VAL A 16 -30.64 7.97 -11.24
C VAL A 16 -32.15 8.17 -11.36
N LYS A 17 -32.81 7.59 -12.37
CA LYS A 17 -34.29 7.61 -12.47
C LYS A 17 -34.96 6.98 -11.24
N ARG A 18 -34.42 5.86 -10.73
CA ARG A 18 -34.96 5.24 -9.50
C ARG A 18 -34.70 6.08 -8.26
N LEU A 19 -33.55 6.75 -8.18
CA LEU A 19 -33.19 7.68 -7.10
C LEU A 19 -34.13 8.90 -7.06
N GLU A 20 -34.34 9.55 -8.21
CA GLU A 20 -35.26 10.70 -8.34
C GLU A 20 -36.72 10.30 -8.00
N ALA A 21 -37.10 9.06 -8.30
CA ALA A 21 -38.42 8.51 -7.93
C ALA A 21 -38.53 8.02 -6.46
N GLY A 22 -37.50 8.21 -5.63
CA GLY A 22 -37.49 7.78 -4.22
C GLY A 22 -37.44 6.26 -4.01
N ARG A 23 -37.16 5.47 -5.06
CA ARG A 23 -37.09 4.00 -5.04
C ARG A 23 -35.67 3.44 -4.85
N GLU A 24 -34.69 4.31 -4.72
CA GLU A 24 -33.27 3.97 -4.57
C GLU A 24 -32.66 4.97 -3.56
N THR A 25 -31.71 4.51 -2.73
CA THR A 25 -30.98 5.41 -1.83
C THR A 25 -29.76 6.01 -2.53
N VAL A 26 -29.32 7.19 -2.09
CA VAL A 26 -28.08 7.82 -2.57
C VAL A 26 -26.88 6.87 -2.42
N TYR A 27 -26.80 6.15 -1.30
CA TYR A 27 -25.72 5.20 -1.05
C TYR A 27 -25.72 4.02 -2.03
N SER A 28 -26.89 3.43 -2.30
CA SER A 28 -27.02 2.33 -3.27
C SER A 28 -26.68 2.81 -4.69
N ALA A 29 -27.17 3.99 -5.08
CA ALA A 29 -26.82 4.59 -6.36
C ALA A 29 -25.30 4.83 -6.49
N TYR A 30 -24.68 5.36 -5.43
CA TYR A 30 -23.22 5.53 -5.35
C TYR A 30 -22.47 4.19 -5.46
N LYS A 31 -22.94 3.14 -4.78
CA LYS A 31 -22.33 1.80 -4.84
C LYS A 31 -22.39 1.22 -6.26
N GLN A 32 -23.51 1.41 -6.96
CA GLN A 32 -23.67 0.98 -8.36
C GLN A 32 -22.74 1.77 -9.30
N LEU A 33 -22.65 3.10 -9.16
CA LEU A 33 -21.69 3.93 -9.89
C LEU A 33 -20.25 3.46 -9.63
N LYS A 34 -19.89 3.26 -8.37
CA LYS A 34 -18.57 2.78 -7.93
C LYS A 34 -18.23 1.43 -8.56
N ALA A 35 -19.15 0.48 -8.52
CA ALA A 35 -18.96 -0.85 -9.09
C ALA A 35 -18.77 -0.78 -10.62
N LYS A 36 -19.56 0.05 -11.32
CA LYS A 36 -19.41 0.27 -12.76
C LYS A 36 -18.04 0.81 -13.14
N ARG A 37 -17.54 1.81 -12.41
CA ARG A 37 -16.24 2.44 -12.69
C ARG A 37 -15.04 1.54 -12.37
N THR A 38 -15.10 0.83 -11.25
CA THR A 38 -13.99 -0.04 -10.82
C THR A 38 -13.97 -1.40 -11.51
N GLY A 39 -15.12 -1.88 -11.99
CA GLY A 39 -15.22 -3.16 -12.70
C GLY A 39 -14.41 -3.22 -13.99
N ALA A 40 -14.25 -2.09 -14.67
CA ALA A 40 -13.46 -1.99 -15.91
C ALA A 40 -11.95 -1.85 -15.67
N ILE A 41 -11.52 -1.66 -14.42
CA ILE A 41 -10.11 -1.42 -14.10
C ILE A 41 -9.43 -2.73 -13.73
N GLU A 42 -8.54 -3.17 -14.60
CA GLU A 42 -7.59 -4.22 -14.32
C GLU A 42 -6.35 -3.64 -13.63
N ILE A 43 -5.89 -4.33 -12.60
CA ILE A 43 -4.65 -3.99 -11.91
C ILE A 43 -3.76 -5.23 -11.85
N PRO A 44 -2.43 -5.08 -11.95
CA PRO A 44 -1.47 -6.18 -11.78
C PRO A 44 -1.60 -6.94 -10.45
N GLY A 45 -2.15 -6.30 -9.41
CA GLY A 45 -2.29 -6.91 -8.09
C GLY A 45 -0.97 -6.95 -7.32
N LEU A 46 0.02 -6.15 -7.71
CA LEU A 46 1.31 -6.07 -7.03
C LEU A 46 1.11 -5.60 -5.59
N PHE A 47 1.59 -6.40 -4.65
CA PHE A 47 1.44 -6.19 -3.22
C PHE A 47 2.75 -6.49 -2.52
N ILE A 48 3.41 -5.46 -1.98
CA ILE A 48 4.67 -5.60 -1.26
C ILE A 48 4.43 -6.14 0.16
N GLY A 49 3.42 -5.64 0.86
CA GLY A 49 3.17 -5.98 2.27
C GLY A 49 2.23 -4.99 2.94
N HIS A 50 2.13 -5.06 4.27
CA HIS A 50 1.23 -4.20 5.03
C HIS A 50 1.95 -2.96 5.53
N TYR A 51 1.69 -1.79 4.92
CA TYR A 51 2.19 -0.52 5.43
C TYR A 51 1.11 0.28 6.15
N PHE A 52 1.52 1.11 7.09
CA PHE A 52 0.61 2.04 7.76
C PHE A 52 -0.16 2.88 6.73
N ALA A 53 -1.49 2.92 6.88
CA ALA A 53 -2.39 3.59 5.94
C ALA A 53 -2.25 3.15 4.46
N GLY A 54 -1.76 1.94 4.19
CA GLY A 54 -1.62 1.40 2.83
C GLY A 54 -2.93 1.40 2.05
N LYS A 55 -2.89 1.84 0.78
CA LYS A 55 -4.09 2.06 -0.04
C LYS A 55 -4.46 0.87 -0.93
N GLN A 56 -3.90 -0.31 -0.70
CA GLN A 56 -4.09 -1.49 -1.54
C GLN A 56 -5.57 -1.81 -1.83
N ARG A 57 -6.44 -1.74 -0.80
CA ARG A 57 -7.89 -2.00 -0.96
C ARG A 57 -8.64 -0.91 -1.74
N LEU A 58 -8.05 0.27 -1.88
CA LEU A 58 -8.63 1.45 -2.53
C LEU A 58 -8.00 1.72 -3.90
N VAL A 59 -7.01 0.94 -4.33
CA VAL A 59 -6.26 1.17 -5.59
C VAL A 59 -7.20 1.36 -6.78
N LYS A 60 -8.16 0.44 -7.01
CA LYS A 60 -9.12 0.57 -8.12
C LYS A 60 -9.98 1.83 -8.01
N ASP A 61 -10.39 2.19 -6.80
CA ASP A 61 -11.19 3.39 -6.54
C ASP A 61 -10.39 4.67 -6.86
N ILE A 62 -9.10 4.68 -6.50
CA ILE A 62 -8.20 5.81 -6.76
C ILE A 62 -7.94 5.93 -8.26
N ILE A 63 -7.57 4.83 -8.92
CA ILE A 63 -7.31 4.81 -10.37
C ILE A 63 -8.54 5.25 -11.16
N ALA A 64 -9.75 4.82 -10.76
CA ALA A 64 -11.01 5.23 -11.39
C ALA A 64 -11.28 6.73 -11.38
N ARG A 65 -10.60 7.46 -10.48
CA ARG A 65 -10.77 8.91 -10.29
C ARG A 65 -9.59 9.70 -10.83
N MET A 66 -8.54 9.03 -11.32
CA MET A 66 -7.40 9.70 -11.92
C MET A 66 -7.80 10.28 -13.28
N PRO A 67 -7.47 11.56 -13.56
CA PRO A 67 -7.57 12.08 -14.91
C PRO A 67 -6.54 11.40 -15.82
N ASN A 68 -6.70 11.52 -17.14
CA ASN A 68 -5.61 11.16 -18.05
C ASN A 68 -4.38 12.05 -17.77
N HIS A 69 -3.19 11.46 -17.67
CA HIS A 69 -1.99 12.17 -17.25
C HIS A 69 -0.72 11.55 -17.87
N GLY A 70 0.26 12.39 -18.19
CA GLY A 70 1.59 11.96 -18.64
C GLY A 70 2.62 11.84 -17.51
N CYS A 71 2.39 12.53 -16.39
CA CYS A 71 3.27 12.53 -15.21
C CYS A 71 2.45 12.15 -13.97
N TYR A 72 2.98 11.23 -13.18
CA TYR A 72 2.42 10.84 -11.89
C TYR A 72 3.45 11.05 -10.79
N VAL A 73 3.03 11.70 -9.70
CA VAL A 73 3.89 11.99 -8.55
C VAL A 73 3.22 11.42 -7.31
N GLU A 74 3.94 10.57 -6.57
CA GLU A 74 3.50 10.00 -5.30
C GLU A 74 4.42 10.52 -4.18
N PRO A 75 4.09 11.67 -3.55
CA PRO A 75 4.95 12.32 -2.58
C PRO A 75 5.02 11.59 -1.22
N PHE A 76 4.01 10.77 -0.92
CA PHE A 76 3.86 9.96 0.28
C PHE A 76 3.63 8.50 -0.12
N GLY A 77 4.65 7.90 -0.73
CA GLY A 77 4.46 6.67 -1.48
C GLY A 77 4.29 5.42 -0.63
N GLY A 78 4.86 5.35 0.57
CA GLY A 78 4.85 4.11 1.36
C GLY A 78 5.26 2.92 0.49
N PHE A 79 4.45 1.86 0.48
CA PHE A 79 4.67 0.67 -0.36
C PHE A 79 4.18 0.79 -1.81
N CYS A 80 4.07 2.01 -2.34
CA CYS A 80 3.77 2.29 -3.76
C CYS A 80 2.47 1.63 -4.26
N SER A 81 1.47 1.41 -3.38
CA SER A 81 0.30 0.59 -3.73
C SER A 81 -0.44 1.10 -4.98
N VAL A 82 -0.49 2.42 -5.19
CA VAL A 82 -1.12 3.02 -6.36
C VAL A 82 -0.15 3.03 -7.53
N LEU A 83 1.08 3.54 -7.36
CA LEU A 83 2.12 3.56 -8.40
C LEU A 83 2.32 2.20 -9.07
N LEU A 84 2.40 1.11 -8.30
CA LEU A 84 2.63 -0.25 -8.81
C LEU A 84 1.43 -0.84 -9.54
N ASN A 85 0.23 -0.32 -9.30
CA ASN A 85 -1.00 -0.92 -9.81
C ASN A 85 -1.75 -0.06 -10.82
N LYS A 86 -1.40 1.22 -10.98
CA LYS A 86 -1.97 2.07 -12.03
C LYS A 86 -1.36 1.73 -13.39
N PRO A 87 -2.03 2.08 -14.50
CA PRO A 87 -1.39 2.11 -15.81
C PRO A 87 -0.13 2.99 -15.79
N ARG A 88 0.91 2.58 -16.50
CA ARG A 88 2.19 3.33 -16.53
C ARG A 88 2.00 4.71 -17.15
N SER A 89 2.67 5.70 -16.59
CA SER A 89 2.76 7.06 -17.12
C SER A 89 4.13 7.29 -17.75
N ASN A 90 4.28 8.30 -18.61
CA ASN A 90 5.58 8.62 -19.23
C ASN A 90 6.63 9.04 -18.19
N VAL A 91 6.18 9.71 -17.13
CA VAL A 91 7.01 10.12 -16.00
C VAL A 91 6.34 9.68 -14.70
N GLU A 92 7.12 9.05 -13.82
CA GLU A 92 6.67 8.59 -12.51
C GLU A 92 7.70 9.01 -11.46
N VAL A 93 7.25 9.76 -10.45
CA VAL A 93 8.10 10.24 -9.35
C VAL A 93 7.59 9.63 -8.06
N TYR A 94 8.47 8.89 -7.38
CA TYR A 94 8.21 8.34 -6.05
C TYR A 94 9.00 9.14 -5.00
N ASN A 95 8.34 9.44 -3.88
CA ASN A 95 9.00 10.01 -2.72
C ASN A 95 8.34 9.49 -1.43
N ASP A 96 9.14 9.40 -0.37
CA ASP A 96 8.69 9.21 1.00
C ASP A 96 9.70 9.86 1.95
N ILE A 97 9.25 10.27 3.15
CA ILE A 97 10.14 10.82 4.17
C ILE A 97 10.98 9.74 4.84
N SER A 98 10.46 8.50 4.88
CA SER A 98 11.15 7.37 5.50
C SER A 98 12.25 6.83 4.58
N LYS A 99 13.50 7.01 5.00
CA LYS A 99 14.67 6.46 4.32
C LYS A 99 14.63 4.94 4.22
N ASP A 100 14.08 4.25 5.22
CA ASP A 100 13.96 2.79 5.21
C ASP A 100 12.98 2.31 4.13
N VAL A 101 11.86 3.02 3.94
CA VAL A 101 10.90 2.68 2.88
C VAL A 101 11.52 2.95 1.51
N VAL A 102 12.17 4.10 1.32
CA VAL A 102 12.89 4.41 0.08
C VAL A 102 13.94 3.34 -0.23
N ASN A 103 14.72 2.94 0.78
CA ASN A 103 15.72 1.88 0.64
C ASN A 103 15.09 0.53 0.26
N LEU A 104 13.97 0.16 0.88
CA LEU A 104 13.23 -1.06 0.53
C LEU A 104 12.79 -1.05 -0.93
N ILE A 105 12.16 0.03 -1.40
CA ILE A 105 11.70 0.14 -2.80
C ILE A 105 12.86 0.04 -3.78
N LEU A 106 14.00 0.68 -3.48
CA LEU A 106 15.22 0.55 -4.29
C LEU A 106 15.77 -0.88 -4.29
N CYS A 107 15.82 -1.54 -3.12
CA CYS A 107 16.30 -2.92 -3.02
C CYS A 107 15.38 -3.92 -3.72
N ILE A 108 14.06 -3.73 -3.69
CA ILE A 108 13.12 -4.55 -4.48
C ILE A 108 13.41 -4.43 -5.98
N LYS A 109 13.74 -3.22 -6.45
CA LYS A 109 14.02 -2.96 -7.87
C LYS A 109 15.38 -3.49 -8.31
N ASP A 110 16.43 -3.20 -7.55
CA ASP A 110 17.83 -3.37 -8.00
C ASP A 110 18.55 -4.56 -7.34
N TYR A 111 18.07 -5.06 -6.19
CA TYR A 111 18.68 -6.15 -5.41
C TYR A 111 17.66 -7.19 -4.89
N PRO A 112 16.70 -7.65 -5.71
CA PRO A 112 15.60 -8.50 -5.23
C PRO A 112 16.07 -9.83 -4.64
N PHE A 113 17.10 -10.45 -5.22
CA PHE A 113 17.60 -11.75 -4.76
C PHE A 113 18.35 -11.64 -3.43
N GLN A 114 19.16 -10.59 -3.24
CA GLN A 114 19.83 -10.34 -1.96
C GLN A 114 18.79 -10.04 -0.88
N LEU A 115 17.83 -9.16 -1.16
CA LEU A 115 16.74 -8.85 -0.23
C LEU A 115 15.96 -10.11 0.18
N PHE A 116 15.59 -10.93 -0.80
CA PHE A 116 14.91 -12.20 -0.55
C PHE A 116 15.76 -13.14 0.30
N SER A 117 17.03 -13.34 -0.05
CA SER A 117 17.94 -14.21 0.70
C SER A 117 18.11 -13.78 2.15
N GLU A 118 18.24 -12.47 2.41
CA GLU A 118 18.32 -11.94 3.78
C GLU A 118 17.02 -12.24 4.55
N LEU A 119 15.85 -11.98 3.95
CA LEU A 119 14.54 -12.23 4.57
C LEU A 119 14.28 -13.72 4.87
N SER A 120 14.60 -14.62 3.94
CA SER A 120 14.36 -16.06 4.08
C SER A 120 15.15 -16.68 5.24
N LEU A 121 16.25 -16.05 5.67
CA LEU A 121 17.08 -16.50 6.78
C LEU A 121 16.62 -15.97 8.15
N MET A 122 15.59 -15.12 8.20
CA MET A 122 15.12 -14.49 9.44
C MET A 122 13.96 -15.26 10.07
N PRO A 123 14.17 -15.97 11.20
CA PRO A 123 13.07 -16.63 11.89
C PRO A 123 12.13 -15.61 12.53
N TYR A 124 10.84 -15.92 12.55
CA TYR A 124 9.86 -15.13 13.31
C TYR A 124 10.08 -15.34 14.82
N SER A 125 10.71 -14.38 15.50
CA SER A 125 11.19 -14.50 16.88
C SER A 125 11.14 -13.15 17.58
N ARG A 126 10.51 -13.12 18.76
CA ARG A 126 10.50 -11.91 19.60
C ARG A 126 11.91 -11.46 19.95
N TRP A 127 12.83 -12.39 20.22
CA TRP A 127 14.22 -12.04 20.53
C TRP A 127 14.87 -11.30 19.36
N LEU A 128 14.70 -11.81 18.13
CA LEU A 128 15.24 -11.18 16.93
C LEU A 128 14.65 -9.78 16.72
N TYR A 129 13.34 -9.64 16.89
CA TYR A 129 12.68 -8.33 16.87
C TYR A 129 13.29 -7.31 17.83
N GLU A 130 13.49 -7.71 19.09
CA GLU A 130 14.05 -6.84 20.13
C GLU A 130 15.49 -6.41 19.80
N GLN A 131 16.27 -7.27 19.12
CA GLN A 131 17.58 -6.90 18.61
C GLN A 131 17.47 -5.88 17.46
N LEU A 132 16.64 -6.17 16.46
CA LEU A 132 16.53 -5.36 15.25
C LEU A 132 15.95 -3.97 15.50
N ILE A 133 14.94 -3.85 16.37
CA ILE A 133 14.39 -2.54 16.73
C ILE A 133 15.43 -1.67 17.46
N GLY A 134 16.47 -2.27 18.06
CA GLY A 134 17.59 -1.54 18.66
C GLY A 134 18.46 -0.81 17.64
N ILE A 135 18.68 -1.41 16.48
CA ILE A 135 19.58 -0.88 15.44
C ILE A 135 18.85 0.02 14.43
N MET A 136 17.53 0.20 14.55
CA MET A 136 16.76 1.04 13.61
C MET A 136 17.17 2.52 13.63
N ASN A 137 17.82 2.99 14.68
CA ASN A 137 18.33 4.37 14.75
C ASN A 137 19.76 4.51 14.20
N GLU A 138 20.42 3.42 13.84
CA GLU A 138 21.79 3.46 13.32
C GLU A 138 21.81 3.99 11.88
N PRO A 139 22.82 4.81 11.51
CA PRO A 139 22.97 5.29 10.15
C PRO A 139 23.30 4.13 9.21
N PHE A 140 22.84 4.24 7.97
CA PHE A 140 23.15 3.29 6.90
C PHE A 140 23.21 4.01 5.54
N GLU A 141 23.88 3.40 4.58
CA GLU A 141 23.94 3.87 3.20
C GLU A 141 22.84 3.24 2.35
N ILE A 142 22.31 3.99 1.39
CA ILE A 142 21.29 3.50 0.45
C ILE A 142 21.97 3.26 -0.91
N PRO A 143 21.81 2.09 -1.54
CA PRO A 143 20.98 0.96 -1.15
C PRO A 143 21.67 -0.01 -0.16
N ASN A 144 20.90 -0.57 0.77
CA ASN A 144 21.34 -1.61 1.70
C ASN A 144 20.28 -2.72 1.83
N PRO A 145 20.47 -3.87 1.16
CA PRO A 145 19.52 -4.99 1.17
C PRO A 145 19.30 -5.60 2.56
N GLN A 146 20.36 -5.73 3.36
CA GLN A 146 20.26 -6.27 4.72
C GLN A 146 19.38 -5.37 5.59
N ARG A 147 19.59 -4.05 5.54
CA ARG A 147 18.77 -3.06 6.23
C ARG A 147 17.31 -3.11 5.77
N ALA A 148 17.08 -3.22 4.45
CA ALA A 148 15.73 -3.36 3.89
C ALA A 148 15.02 -4.62 4.41
N ALA A 149 15.74 -5.76 4.49
CA ALA A 149 15.20 -7.00 5.05
C ALA A 149 14.85 -6.85 6.53
N GLN A 150 15.76 -6.29 7.34
CA GLN A 150 15.54 -6.05 8.76
C GLN A 150 14.33 -5.15 9.03
N TRP A 151 14.23 -4.06 8.27
CA TRP A 151 13.11 -3.13 8.42
C TRP A 151 11.79 -3.76 7.97
N TYR A 152 11.77 -4.48 6.83
CA TYR A 152 10.57 -5.18 6.37
C TYR A 152 10.12 -6.28 7.35
N TYR A 153 11.07 -7.03 7.92
CA TYR A 153 10.80 -7.99 9.00
C TYR A 153 10.12 -7.31 10.19
N LEU A 154 10.64 -6.17 10.64
CA LEU A 154 10.02 -5.40 11.72
C LEU A 154 8.61 -4.95 11.33
N ASN A 155 8.41 -4.43 10.11
CA ASN A 155 7.11 -4.00 9.61
C ASN A 155 6.05 -5.10 9.71
N GLU A 156 6.38 -6.31 9.30
CA GLU A 156 5.47 -7.45 9.34
C GLU A 156 5.35 -8.10 10.73
N SER A 157 6.29 -7.84 11.64
CA SER A 157 6.29 -8.41 13.01
C SER A 157 5.86 -7.44 14.12
N THR A 158 5.67 -6.16 13.82
CA THR A 158 5.08 -5.18 14.75
C THR A 158 3.57 -5.11 14.60
N PHE A 159 2.84 -4.95 15.71
CA PHE A 159 1.42 -4.61 15.65
C PHE A 159 1.20 -3.26 14.95
N SER A 160 0.44 -3.26 13.86
CA SER A 160 0.09 -2.08 13.05
C SER A 160 1.28 -1.37 12.36
N GLY A 161 2.46 -1.99 12.26
CA GLY A 161 3.62 -1.41 11.57
C GLY A 161 4.19 -0.13 12.22
N ILE A 162 3.98 0.06 13.53
CA ILE A 162 4.46 1.26 14.26
C ILE A 162 5.78 0.94 14.97
N HIS A 163 6.90 1.30 14.35
CA HIS A 163 8.24 1.09 14.91
C HIS A 163 8.60 2.16 15.94
N SER A 164 8.37 1.90 17.23
CA SER A 164 8.86 2.80 18.29
C SER A 164 9.13 2.06 19.59
N LYS A 165 10.27 2.36 20.21
CA LYS A 165 10.61 1.95 21.59
C LYS A 165 9.99 2.87 22.65
N GLN A 166 9.38 4.00 22.27
CA GLN A 166 8.77 4.93 23.23
C GLN A 166 7.45 4.35 23.78
N GLN A 167 7.08 4.73 25.00
CA GLN A 167 5.76 4.35 25.55
C GLN A 167 4.65 4.82 24.59
N GLY A 168 3.82 3.88 24.13
CA GLY A 168 2.80 4.10 23.09
C GLY A 168 3.23 3.70 21.66
N GLY A 169 4.47 3.24 21.46
CA GLY A 169 4.95 2.60 20.24
C GLY A 169 4.40 1.18 20.02
N GLY A 170 4.44 0.69 18.77
CA GLY A 170 3.97 -0.64 18.43
C GLY A 170 4.76 -1.73 19.17
N SER A 171 4.02 -2.68 19.77
CA SER A 171 4.59 -3.86 20.42
C SER A 171 4.73 -5.01 19.41
N TRP A 172 5.55 -6.00 19.73
CA TRP A 172 5.62 -7.27 19.00
C TRP A 172 4.22 -7.83 18.75
N GLY A 173 3.88 -8.02 17.48
CA GLY A 173 2.67 -8.72 17.04
C GLY A 173 2.97 -10.19 16.75
N HIS A 174 1.99 -11.07 16.94
CA HIS A 174 2.07 -12.43 16.40
C HIS A 174 1.30 -12.44 15.07
N GLY A 175 1.95 -12.82 13.97
CA GLY A 175 1.29 -13.01 12.68
C GLY A 175 0.30 -14.18 12.76
N ILE A 176 -0.96 -13.96 12.40
CA ILE A 176 -1.99 -15.00 12.57
C ILE A 176 -1.91 -16.10 11.47
N LEU A 177 -1.31 -15.88 10.29
CA LEU A 177 -1.45 -16.88 9.20
C LEU A 177 -0.32 -16.99 8.16
N ARG A 178 0.80 -16.26 8.24
CA ARG A 178 1.86 -16.37 7.21
C ARG A 178 3.26 -16.32 7.83
N ASN A 179 3.90 -17.49 7.89
CA ASN A 179 5.32 -17.59 8.21
C ASN A 179 6.10 -17.38 6.90
N HIS A 180 6.65 -16.19 6.72
CA HIS A 180 7.48 -15.86 5.54
C HIS A 180 8.90 -16.43 5.63
N ALA A 181 9.30 -17.04 6.77
CA ALA A 181 10.63 -17.61 6.96
C ALA A 181 10.81 -19.00 6.30
N LEU A 182 9.78 -19.54 5.62
CA LEU A 182 9.78 -20.92 5.07
C LEU A 182 9.16 -21.04 3.66
N GLN A 183 9.05 -19.96 2.89
CA GLN A 183 8.60 -20.03 1.49
C GLN A 183 9.64 -19.51 0.51
#